data_AF-A0AA36HDU3-F1
#
_entry.id   AF-A0AA36HDU3-F1
#
_cell.length_a   1.000
_cell.length_b   1.000
_cell.length_c   1.000
_cell.angle_alpha   90.00
_cell.angle_beta   90.00
_cell.angle_gamma   90.00
#
_symmetry.space_group_name_H-M   'P 1'
#
loop_
_entity.id
_entity.type
_entity.pdbx_description
1 polymer ?
#
loop_
_entity_poly.entity_id
_entity_poly.type
_entity_poly.pdbx_seq_one_letter_code
_entity_poly.pdbx_strand_id
1 'polypeptide(L)'
;MHSLHALYINLKHITKIDYIFYLGQFDKFTDIPKNTTKKTGAYKEYLHAVKDYLVYFMERTRPLHNLEEDFKKSDTEIDRLIAN
;
A
#
# COMPACT_ATOMS: atom_id res chain seq x y z
N MET A 1 2.18 -2.71 11.03
CA MET A 1 2.37 -1.25 10.87
C MET A 1 3.75 -0.73 11.29
N HIS A 2 4.31 -1.06 12.47
CA HIS A 2 5.65 -0.56 12.86
C HIS A 2 6.78 -0.90 11.88
N SER A 3 6.86 -2.16 11.42
CA SER A 3 7.83 -2.56 10.38
C SER A 3 7.62 -1.83 9.05
N LEU A 4 6.37 -1.52 8.70
CA LEU A 4 6.03 -0.77 7.49
C LEU A 4 6.47 0.69 7.59
N HIS A 5 6.36 1.30 8.78
CA HIS A 5 6.92 2.62 9.04
C HIS A 5 8.43 2.65 8.83
N ALA A 6 9.16 1.64 9.31
CA ALA A 6 10.60 1.52 9.09
C ALA A 6 10.96 1.42 7.59
N LEU A 7 10.17 0.67 6.80
CA LEU A 7 10.32 0.64 5.35
C LEU A 7 10.02 2.01 4.70
N TYR A 8 8.95 2.68 5.14
CA TYR A 8 8.52 3.97 4.61
C TYR A 8 9.57 5.07 4.80
N ILE A 9 10.13 5.23 6.01
CA ILE A 9 11.12 6.29 6.29
C ILE A 9 12.47 6.05 5.59
N ASN A 10 12.69 4.84 5.07
CA ASN A 10 13.87 4.48 4.27
C ASN A 10 13.67 4.67 2.77
N LEU A 11 12.47 5.06 2.33
CA LEU A 11 12.22 5.40 0.93
C LEU A 11 13.01 6.64 0.52
N LYS A 12 13.57 6.61 -0.69
CA LYS A 12 14.27 7.78 -1.26
C LYS A 12 13.28 8.91 -1.53
N HIS A 13 13.72 10.14 -1.27
CA HIS A 13 12.95 11.37 -1.53
C HIS A 13 11.65 11.48 -0.73
N ILE A 14 11.59 10.84 0.44
CA ILE A 14 10.51 10.96 1.42
C ILE A 14 11.03 11.65 2.68
N THR A 15 10.22 12.55 3.23
CA THR A 15 10.50 13.17 4.53
C THR A 15 10.28 12.14 5.63
N LYS A 16 11.25 11.99 6.53
CA LYS A 16 11.10 11.13 7.70
C LYS A 16 10.07 11.74 8.65
N ILE A 17 9.10 10.93 9.03
CA ILE A 17 7.98 11.29 9.90
C ILE A 17 7.93 10.33 11.09
N ASP A 18 7.36 10.76 12.21
CA ASP A 18 7.13 9.87 13.35
C ASP A 18 6.03 8.84 13.05
N TYR A 19 5.89 7.87 13.95
CA TYR A 19 4.97 6.75 13.78
C TYR A 19 3.49 7.18 13.79
N ILE A 20 3.11 8.13 14.63
CA ILE A 20 1.73 8.59 14.73
C ILE A 20 1.34 9.34 13.46
N PHE A 21 2.21 10.22 12.97
CA PHE A 21 2.00 10.91 11.71
C PHE A 21 1.91 9.92 10.53
N TYR A 22 2.77 8.89 10.51
CA TYR A 22 2.68 7.82 9.52
C TYR A 22 1.33 7.12 9.53
N LEU A 23 0.83 6.69 10.70
CA LEU A 23 -0.48 6.06 10.81
C LEU A 23 -1.63 6.97 10.35
N GLY A 24 -1.47 8.29 10.47
CA GLY A 24 -2.46 9.25 9.98
C GLY A 24 -2.44 9.46 8.47
N GLN A 25 -1.40 9.02 7.75
CA GLN A 25 -1.18 9.34 6.32
C GLN A 25 -0.79 8.13 5.47
N PHE A 26 -0.74 6.91 6.03
CA PHE A 26 -0.19 5.73 5.34
C PHE A 26 -0.95 5.35 4.06
N ASP A 27 -2.21 5.77 3.93
CA ASP A 27 -3.13 5.52 2.81
C ASP A 27 -3.06 6.60 1.71
N LYS A 28 -2.31 7.68 1.92
CA LYS A 28 -2.14 8.78 0.95
C LYS A 28 -1.10 8.48 -0.12
N PHE A 29 -1.33 7.41 -0.89
CA PHE A 29 -0.39 6.98 -1.92
C PHE A 29 -0.22 8.00 -3.06
N THR A 30 -1.17 8.92 -3.27
CA THR A 30 -1.09 9.99 -4.28
C THR A 30 0.03 10.98 -4.00
N ASP A 31 0.34 11.22 -2.73
CA ASP A 31 1.30 12.23 -2.28
C ASP A 31 2.76 11.74 -2.45
N ILE A 32 2.95 10.45 -2.73
CA ILE A 32 4.26 9.85 -2.94
C ILE A 32 4.79 10.22 -4.34
N PRO A 33 6.00 10.82 -4.45
CA PRO A 33 6.54 11.28 -5.73
C PRO A 33 6.60 10.20 -6.82
N LYS A 34 5.86 10.40 -7.91
CA LYS A 34 5.77 9.43 -9.03
C LYS A 34 7.10 9.18 -9.73
N ASN A 35 7.88 10.25 -9.98
CA ASN A 35 9.08 10.16 -10.81
C ASN A 35 10.34 9.74 -10.06
N THR A 36 10.38 9.92 -8.75
CA THR A 36 11.56 9.67 -7.93
C THR A 36 11.39 8.50 -6.97
N THR A 37 10.29 8.45 -6.21
CA THR A 37 10.08 7.41 -5.19
C THR A 37 9.35 6.19 -5.76
N LYS A 38 8.22 6.38 -6.47
CA LYS A 38 7.38 5.26 -6.93
C LYS A 38 8.05 4.31 -7.92
N LYS A 39 9.10 4.77 -8.62
CA LYS A 39 9.88 3.97 -9.57
C LYS A 39 10.95 3.09 -8.89
N THR A 40 11.16 3.23 -7.58
CA THR A 40 12.20 2.48 -6.86
C THR A 40 11.73 1.08 -6.48
N GLY A 41 12.66 0.13 -6.45
CA GLY A 41 12.42 -1.22 -5.91
C GLY A 41 11.97 -1.18 -4.45
N ALA A 42 12.60 -0.33 -3.63
CA ALA A 42 12.24 -0.14 -2.22
C ALA A 42 10.78 0.29 -2.02
N TYR A 43 10.25 1.15 -2.91
CA TYR A 43 8.83 1.51 -2.86
C TYR A 43 7.92 0.33 -3.22
N LYS A 44 8.30 -0.46 -4.22
CA LYS A 44 7.55 -1.68 -4.59
C LYS A 44 7.51 -2.67 -3.42
N GLU A 45 8.66 -2.90 -2.78
CA GLU A 45 8.77 -3.76 -1.59
C GLU A 45 7.91 -3.24 -0.43
N TYR A 46 7.99 -1.94 -0.14
CA TYR A 46 7.13 -1.29 0.86
C TYR A 46 5.64 -1.51 0.55
N LEU A 47 5.23 -1.26 -0.69
CA LEU A 47 3.82 -1.35 -1.08
C LEU A 47 3.30 -2.79 -1.02
N HIS A 48 4.13 -3.77 -1.42
CA HIS A 48 3.81 -5.19 -1.26
C HIS A 48 3.65 -5.55 0.22
N ALA A 49 4.56 -5.11 1.08
CA ALA A 49 4.48 -5.38 2.51
C ALA A 49 3.23 -4.75 3.17
N VAL A 50 2.83 -3.55 2.73
CA VAL A 50 1.57 -2.91 3.16
C VAL A 50 0.38 -3.75 2.73
N LYS A 51 0.32 -4.14 1.45
CA LYS A 51 -0.75 -4.99 0.90
C LYS A 51 -0.87 -6.28 1.70
N ASP A 52 0.22 -7.02 1.84
CA ASP A 52 0.24 -8.33 2.51
C ASP A 52 -0.21 -8.22 3.97
N TYR A 53 0.22 -7.17 4.68
CA TYR A 53 -0.26 -6.90 6.04
C TYR A 53 -1.78 -6.67 6.10
N LEU A 54 -2.32 -5.85 5.18
CA LEU A 54 -3.75 -5.54 5.16
C LEU A 54 -4.60 -6.74 4.77
N VAL A 55 -4.16 -7.53 3.79
CA VAL A 55 -4.85 -8.78 3.39
C VAL A 55 -4.88 -9.75 4.56
N TYR A 56 -3.72 -10.03 5.14
CA TYR A 56 -3.62 -10.92 6.29
C TYR A 56 -4.48 -10.45 7.47
N PHE A 57 -4.49 -9.15 7.75
CA PHE A 57 -5.33 -8.57 8.79
C PHE A 57 -6.82 -8.79 8.50
N MET A 58 -7.26 -8.58 7.27
CA MET A 58 -8.65 -8.77 6.85
C MET A 58 -9.07 -10.25 6.91
N GLU A 59 -8.23 -11.16 6.43
CA GLU A 59 -8.49 -12.61 6.51
C GLU A 59 -8.69 -13.08 7.95
N ARG A 60 -7.88 -12.55 8.89
CA ARG A 60 -7.97 -12.91 10.31
C ARG A 60 -9.12 -12.25 11.05
N THR A 61 -9.46 -11.01 10.70
CA THR A 61 -10.50 -10.25 11.40
C THR A 61 -11.89 -10.45 10.80
N ARG A 62 -11.97 -10.89 9.54
CA ARG A 62 -13.20 -11.09 8.78
C ARG A 62 -13.14 -12.40 7.95
N PRO A 63 -13.04 -13.58 8.60
CA PRO A 63 -12.82 -14.85 7.90
C PRO A 63 -13.97 -15.28 6.97
N LEU A 64 -15.18 -14.74 7.15
CA LEU A 64 -16.34 -15.02 6.29
C LEU A 64 -16.43 -14.04 5.10
N HIS A 65 -15.57 -13.02 5.05
CA HIS A 65 -15.58 -12.03 3.98
C HIS A 65 -14.83 -12.56 2.76
N ASN A 66 -15.47 -12.52 1.59
CA ASN A 66 -14.89 -13.03 0.35
C ASN A 66 -13.93 -12.00 -0.27
N LEU A 67 -12.71 -11.92 0.26
CA LEU A 67 -11.66 -11.02 -0.27
C LEU A 67 -11.29 -11.33 -1.71
N GLU A 68 -11.36 -12.59 -2.14
CA GLU A 68 -11.01 -12.98 -3.51
C GLU A 68 -11.98 -12.37 -4.53
N GLU A 69 -13.27 -12.31 -4.20
CA GLU A 69 -14.26 -11.65 -5.04
C GLU A 69 -14.03 -10.14 -5.14
N ASP A 70 -13.66 -9.48 -4.02
CA ASP A 70 -13.33 -8.06 -4.03
C ASP A 70 -12.11 -7.76 -4.91
N PHE A 71 -11.06 -8.58 -4.83
CA PHE A 71 -9.89 -8.45 -5.70
C PHE A 71 -10.26 -8.64 -7.17
N LYS A 72 -11.05 -9.66 -7.51
CA LYS A 72 -11.51 -9.87 -8.90
C LYS A 72 -12.30 -8.68 -9.45
N LYS A 73 -13.16 -8.07 -8.63
CA LYS A 73 -13.90 -6.85 -8.99
C LYS A 73 -12.95 -5.68 -9.24
N SER A 74 -11.97 -5.49 -8.34
CA SER A 74 -10.96 -4.44 -8.47
C SER A 74 -10.10 -4.61 -9.74
N ASP A 75 -9.67 -5.84 -10.05
CA ASP A 75 -8.88 -6.14 -11.25
C ASP A 75 -9.67 -5.82 -12.52
N THR A 76 -10.95 -6.22 -12.56
CA THR A 76 -11.84 -5.93 -13.70
C THR A 76 -12.04 -4.42 -13.91
N GLU A 77 -12.15 -3.65 -12.83
CA GLU A 77 -12.28 -2.19 -12.89
C GLU A 77 -10.99 -1.53 -13.41
N ILE A 78 -9.83 -1.98 -12.92
CA ILE A 78 -8.52 -1.48 -13.36
C ILE A 78 -8.31 -1.77 -14.84
N ASP A 79 -8.61 -2.99 -15.30
CA ASP A 79 -8.49 -3.37 -16.72
C ASP A 79 -9.34 -2.48 -17.62
N ARG A 80 -10.58 -2.15 -17.18
CA ARG A 80 -11.45 -1.22 -17.89
C ARG A 80 -10.87 0.20 -17.94
N LEU A 81 -10.27 0.68 -16.85
CA LEU A 81 -9.69 2.03 -16.80
C LEU A 81 -8.43 2.16 -17.66
N ILE A 82 -7.65 1.08 -17.81
CA ILE A 82 -6.43 1.07 -18.63
C ILE A 82 -6.75 0.94 -20.14
N ALA A 83 -7.86 0.29 -20.49
CA ALA A 83 -8.28 0.09 -21.88
C ALA A 83 -8.88 1.35 -22.55
N ASN A 84 -9.22 2.39 -21.78
CA ASN A 84 -9.71 3.68 -22.26
C ASN A 84 -8.60 4.73 -22.26
#